data_AF-A0A139MZQ5-F1
#
_entry.id   AF-A0A139MZQ5-F1
#
_cell.length_a   1.000
_cell.length_b   1.000
_cell.length_c   1.000
_cell.angle_alpha   90.00
_cell.angle_beta   90.00
_cell.angle_gamma   90.00
#
_symmetry.space_group_name_H-M   'P 1'
#
loop_
_entity.id
_entity.type
_entity.pdbx_description
1 polymer ?
#
loop_
_entity_poly.entity_id
_entity_poly.type
_entity_poly.pdbx_seq_one_letter_code
_entity_poly.pdbx_strand_id
1 'polypeptide(L)'
;MPNDEPAGSDNVVKQVLATINQRKPLIIVGGISTPQEAQEAKETGAEFVALGMQYLREPQWVAKVEAGQEDRIRYTMPDEAAVREVGINPFMYRYMQEDLGKPITQAPKQ
;
A
#
# COMPACT_ATOMS: atom_id res chain seq x y z
N MET A 1 -24.10 12.21 31.00
CA MET A 1 -24.35 12.68 29.62
C MET A 1 -24.19 11.46 28.73
N PRO A 2 -25.19 11.03 27.97
CA PRO A 2 -25.05 9.82 27.18
C PRO A 2 -24.41 10.20 25.85
N ASN A 3 -23.17 9.78 25.65
CA ASN A 3 -22.64 9.55 24.31
C ASN A 3 -21.65 8.37 24.40
N ASP A 4 -22.16 7.24 24.91
CA ASP A 4 -21.53 5.93 24.80
C ASP A 4 -21.98 5.22 23.50
N GLU A 5 -22.05 5.96 22.38
CA GLU A 5 -22.15 5.29 21.08
C GLU A 5 -20.77 4.68 20.78
N PRO A 6 -20.68 3.36 20.51
CA PRO A 6 -19.44 2.78 20.01
C PRO A 6 -19.12 3.51 18.71
N ALA A 7 -17.91 4.07 18.60
CA ALA A 7 -17.43 4.69 17.37
C ALA A 7 -17.81 3.78 16.21
N GLY A 8 -18.79 4.23 15.41
CA GLY A 8 -19.21 3.53 14.21
C GLY A 8 -17.96 3.22 13.40
N SER A 9 -17.97 2.09 12.67
CA SER A 9 -16.88 1.60 11.84
C SER A 9 -16.58 2.53 10.65
N ASP A 10 -16.39 3.81 10.92
CA ASP A 10 -15.96 4.81 9.97
C ASP A 10 -14.50 4.53 9.67
N ASN A 11 -14.24 4.29 8.39
CA ASN A 11 -12.93 4.08 7.83
C ASN A 11 -11.97 5.18 8.35
N VAL A 12 -10.83 4.80 8.92
CA VAL A 12 -9.79 5.70 9.47
C VAL A 12 -9.44 6.83 8.50
N VAL A 13 -9.41 6.54 7.20
CA VAL A 13 -9.17 7.53 6.15
C VAL A 13 -10.21 8.65 6.19
N LYS A 14 -11.50 8.33 6.35
CA LYS A 14 -12.58 9.34 6.42
C LYS A 14 -12.45 10.25 7.63
N GLN A 15 -12.07 9.70 8.79
CA GLN A 15 -11.84 10.48 10.00
C GLN A 15 -10.66 11.45 9.84
N VAL A 16 -9.57 10.99 9.22
CA VAL A 16 -8.41 11.82 8.92
C VAL A 16 -8.78 12.91 7.92
N LEU A 17 -9.49 12.59 6.83
CA LEU A 17 -9.95 13.54 5.83
C LEU A 17 -10.83 14.64 6.44
N ALA A 18 -11.79 14.28 7.30
CA ALA A 18 -12.63 15.24 8.01
C ALA A 18 -11.80 16.17 8.92
N THR A 19 -10.77 15.65 9.56
CA THR A 19 -9.90 16.41 10.48
C THR A 19 -8.98 17.38 9.75
N ILE A 20 -8.36 16.94 8.64
CA ILE A 20 -7.46 17.80 7.86
C ILE A 20 -8.25 18.83 7.05
N ASN A 21 -9.49 18.50 6.65
CA ASN A 21 -10.39 19.36 5.89
C ASN A 21 -9.69 19.98 4.66
N GLN A 22 -9.00 19.14 3.89
CA GLN A 22 -8.23 19.51 2.68
C GLN A 22 -7.15 20.59 2.87
N ARG A 23 -6.78 20.92 4.13
CA ARG A 23 -5.71 21.91 4.39
C ARG A 23 -4.30 21.38 4.10
N LYS A 24 -4.16 20.05 3.99
CA LYS A 24 -2.91 19.35 3.70
C LYS A 24 -3.23 18.14 2.80
N PRO A 25 -2.34 17.79 1.87
CA PRO A 25 -2.52 16.61 1.04
C PRO A 25 -2.45 15.34 1.90
N LEU A 26 -3.33 14.39 1.62
CA LEU A 26 -3.33 13.05 2.21
C LEU A 26 -2.79 12.03 1.21
N ILE A 27 -1.96 11.11 1.71
CA ILE A 27 -1.48 9.96 0.96
C ILE A 27 -2.05 8.69 1.60
N ILE A 28 -2.84 7.91 0.86
CA ILE A 28 -3.36 6.62 1.32
C ILE A 28 -2.36 5.52 0.97
N VAL A 29 -2.18 4.59 1.90
CA VAL A 29 -1.36 3.38 1.74
C VAL A 29 -2.11 2.17 2.28
N GLY A 30 -1.70 0.97 1.88
CA GLY A 30 -2.14 -0.29 2.49
C GLY A 30 -2.76 -1.25 1.49
N GLY A 31 -1.99 -2.26 1.08
CA GLY A 31 -2.50 -3.40 0.29
C GLY A 31 -2.95 -3.10 -1.15
N ILE A 32 -2.93 -1.85 -1.59
CA ILE A 32 -3.38 -1.43 -2.93
C ILE A 32 -2.54 -2.12 -4.00
N SER A 33 -3.20 -2.99 -4.74
CA SER A 33 -2.58 -3.90 -5.69
C SER A 33 -2.96 -3.62 -7.12
N THR A 34 -4.20 -3.21 -7.37
CA THR A 34 -4.71 -3.02 -8.73
C THR A 34 -4.94 -1.53 -9.06
N PRO A 35 -4.97 -1.17 -10.36
CA PRO A 35 -5.33 0.19 -10.79
C PRO A 35 -6.72 0.60 -10.32
N GLN A 36 -7.66 -0.34 -10.32
CA GLN A 36 -9.01 -0.13 -9.78
C GLN A 36 -8.98 0.20 -8.28
N GLU A 37 -8.25 -0.55 -7.45
CA GLU A 37 -8.12 -0.26 -6.02
C GLU A 37 -7.46 1.10 -5.77
N ALA A 38 -6.48 1.48 -6.58
CA ALA A 38 -5.86 2.80 -6.49
C ALA A 38 -6.86 3.93 -6.85
N GLN A 39 -7.72 3.70 -7.84
CA GLN A 39 -8.79 4.63 -8.21
C GLN A 39 -9.83 4.75 -7.09
N GLU A 40 -10.30 3.64 -6.53
CA GLU A 40 -11.22 3.62 -5.39
C GLU A 40 -10.64 4.34 -4.17
N ALA A 41 -9.35 4.13 -3.88
CA ALA A 41 -8.66 4.85 -2.80
C ALA A 41 -8.63 6.36 -3.04
N LYS A 42 -8.39 6.80 -4.28
CA LYS A 42 -8.40 8.23 -4.64
C LYS A 42 -9.80 8.85 -4.52
N GLU A 43 -10.83 8.11 -4.92
CA GLU A 43 -12.23 8.53 -4.80
C GLU A 43 -12.70 8.75 -3.36
N THR A 44 -11.97 8.23 -2.35
CA THR A 44 -12.24 8.55 -0.95
C THR A 44 -11.99 10.02 -0.59
N GLY A 45 -11.27 10.77 -1.44
CA GLY A 45 -10.94 12.18 -1.24
C GLY A 45 -9.47 12.47 -0.95
N ALA A 46 -8.59 11.47 -1.05
CA ALA A 46 -7.15 11.66 -0.91
C ALA A 46 -6.51 12.16 -2.23
N GLU A 47 -5.51 13.02 -2.10
CA GLU A 47 -4.77 13.56 -3.24
C GLU A 47 -3.83 12.52 -3.86
N PHE A 48 -3.28 11.61 -3.05
CA PHE A 48 -2.32 10.63 -3.51
C PHE A 48 -2.55 9.24 -2.94
N VAL A 49 -2.05 8.26 -3.67
CA VAL A 49 -1.99 6.85 -3.28
C VAL A 49 -0.54 6.40 -3.41
N ALA A 50 -0.01 5.75 -2.38
CA ALA A 50 1.35 5.18 -2.44
C ALA A 50 1.32 3.68 -2.70
N LEU A 51 2.22 3.25 -3.58
CA LEU A 51 2.43 1.86 -3.95
C LEU A 51 3.76 1.40 -3.37
N GLY A 52 3.70 0.48 -2.40
CA GLY A 52 4.90 -0.12 -1.79
C GLY A 52 5.32 -1.36 -2.56
N MET A 53 4.66 -2.48 -2.28
CA MET A 53 5.01 -3.79 -2.86
C MET A 53 4.90 -3.82 -4.38
N GLN A 54 3.98 -3.06 -4.94
CA GLN A 54 3.72 -3.00 -6.37
C GLN A 54 4.88 -2.33 -7.10
N TYR A 55 5.52 -1.33 -6.50
CA TYR A 55 6.75 -0.73 -7.05
C TYR A 55 7.92 -1.71 -7.01
N LEU A 56 8.06 -2.47 -5.91
CA LEU A 56 9.10 -3.50 -5.80
C LEU A 56 8.89 -4.65 -6.78
N ARG A 57 7.63 -5.03 -7.02
CA ARG A 57 7.26 -6.06 -7.99
C ARG A 57 7.39 -5.56 -9.42
N GLU A 58 7.04 -4.32 -9.70
CA GLU A 58 7.00 -3.74 -11.03
C GLU A 58 7.39 -2.24 -10.96
N PRO A 59 8.65 -1.88 -11.23
CA PRO A 59 9.09 -0.48 -11.16
C PRO A 59 8.37 0.41 -12.17
N GLN A 60 7.90 -0.16 -13.28
CA GLN A 60 7.16 0.55 -14.33
C GLN A 60 5.65 0.48 -14.13
N TRP A 61 5.16 0.17 -12.93
CA TRP A 61 3.75 -0.09 -12.67
C TRP A 61 2.88 1.10 -13.13
N VAL A 62 3.24 2.31 -12.71
CA VAL A 62 2.50 3.54 -13.06
C VAL A 62 2.52 3.77 -14.58
N ALA A 63 3.69 3.65 -15.21
CA ALA A 63 3.83 3.82 -16.65
C ALA A 63 3.01 2.80 -17.46
N LYS A 64 2.91 1.55 -16.98
CA LYS A 64 2.08 0.51 -17.61
C LYS A 64 0.59 0.81 -17.49
N VAL A 65 0.14 1.31 -16.34
CA VAL A 65 -1.24 1.76 -16.15
C VAL A 65 -1.57 2.93 -17.07
N GLU A 66 -0.71 3.96 -17.10
CA GLU A 66 -0.89 5.12 -17.99
C GLU A 66 -0.92 4.73 -19.47
N ALA A 67 -0.18 3.69 -19.86
CA ALA A 67 -0.15 3.17 -21.22
C ALA A 67 -1.29 2.17 -21.53
N GLY A 68 -2.19 1.87 -20.59
CA GLY A 68 -3.27 0.89 -20.76
C GLY A 68 -2.80 -0.56 -20.86
N GLN A 69 -1.60 -0.86 -20.35
CA GLN A 69 -0.95 -2.19 -20.41
C GLN A 69 -1.05 -2.91 -19.06
N GLU A 70 -2.22 -2.83 -18.41
CA GLU A 70 -2.44 -3.39 -17.08
C GLU A 70 -2.28 -4.92 -17.05
N ASP A 71 -2.56 -5.59 -18.16
CA ASP A 71 -2.36 -7.02 -18.40
C ASP A 71 -0.88 -7.44 -18.32
N ARG A 72 0.05 -6.48 -18.49
CA ARG A 72 1.49 -6.70 -18.46
C ARG A 72 2.13 -6.34 -17.13
N ILE A 73 1.34 -5.98 -16.12
CA ILE A 73 1.85 -5.69 -14.79
C ILE A 73 2.23 -6.99 -14.10
N ARG A 74 3.46 -7.06 -13.59
CA ARG A 74 3.92 -8.21 -12.80
C ARG A 74 3.39 -8.11 -11.37
N TYR A 75 2.49 -9.02 -11.01
CA TYR A 75 1.92 -9.11 -9.66
C TYR A 75 2.63 -10.13 -8.75
N THR A 76 3.56 -10.91 -9.30
CA THR A 76 4.38 -11.88 -8.57
C THR A 76 5.67 -11.23 -8.05
N MET A 77 6.31 -11.86 -7.05
CA MET A 77 7.62 -11.40 -6.59
C MET A 77 8.65 -11.56 -7.72
N PRO A 78 9.52 -10.56 -7.97
CA PRO A 78 10.60 -10.71 -8.94
C PRO A 78 11.62 -11.74 -8.45
N ASP A 79 12.45 -12.24 -9.36
CA ASP A 79 13.63 -13.01 -8.97
C ASP A 79 14.70 -12.13 -8.31
N GLU A 80 15.72 -12.77 -7.72
CA GLU A 80 16.79 -12.06 -7.01
C GLU A 80 17.55 -11.08 -7.92
N ALA A 81 17.66 -11.38 -9.21
CA ALA A 81 18.35 -10.50 -10.15
C ALA A 81 17.54 -9.22 -10.39
N ALA A 82 16.23 -9.35 -10.62
CA ALA A 82 15.33 -8.23 -10.88
C ALA A 82 15.16 -7.31 -9.67
N VAL A 83 15.15 -7.83 -8.44
CA VAL A 83 15.06 -6.96 -7.24
C VAL A 83 16.33 -6.14 -6.99
N ARG A 84 17.48 -6.55 -7.54
CA ARG A 84 18.71 -5.76 -7.44
C ARG A 84 18.65 -4.47 -8.27
N GLU A 85 17.84 -4.44 -9.33
CA GLU A 85 17.62 -3.25 -10.15
C GLU A 85 16.95 -2.12 -9.33
N VAL A 86 16.11 -2.49 -8.35
CA VAL A 86 15.49 -1.55 -7.40
C VAL A 86 16.30 -1.37 -6.11
N GLY A 87 17.55 -1.83 -6.08
CA GLY A 87 18.45 -1.62 -4.94
C GLY A 87 18.17 -2.51 -3.73
N ILE A 88 17.36 -3.56 -3.86
CA ILE A 88 17.14 -4.52 -2.78
C ILE A 88 18.35 -5.43 -2.67
N ASN A 89 18.91 -5.53 -1.46
CA ASN A 89 20.00 -6.47 -1.17
C ASN A 89 19.47 -7.91 -0.93
N PRO A 90 20.33 -8.94 -1.02
CA PRO A 90 19.92 -10.33 -0.85
C PRO A 90 19.25 -10.66 0.50
N PHE A 91 19.66 -10.02 1.59
CA PHE A 91 19.07 -10.24 2.91
C PHE A 91 17.63 -9.74 2.97
N MET A 92 17.39 -8.53 2.47
CA MET A 92 16.06 -7.96 2.38
C MET A 92 15.18 -8.77 1.44
N TYR A 93 15.71 -9.27 0.32
CA TYR A 93 14.96 -10.13 -0.59
C TYR A 93 14.49 -11.44 0.08
N ARG A 94 15.35 -12.10 0.87
CA ARG A 94 14.95 -13.29 1.65
C ARG A 94 13.90 -12.94 2.70
N TYR A 95 14.08 -11.86 3.45
CA TYR A 95 13.08 -11.38 4.40
C TYR A 95 11.72 -11.12 3.73
N MET A 96 11.72 -10.55 2.52
CA MET A 96 10.50 -10.33 1.74
C MET A 96 9.79 -11.62 1.31
N GLN A 97 10.52 -12.71 1.09
CA GLN A 97 9.94 -14.01 0.74
C GLN A 97 9.47 -14.79 1.97
N GLU A 98 10.26 -14.74 3.04
CA GLU A 98 10.05 -15.60 4.20
C GLU A 98 9.10 -14.95 5.19
N ASP A 99 9.19 -13.65 5.45
CA ASP A 99 8.61 -13.04 6.65
C ASP A 99 7.68 -11.85 6.40
N LEU A 100 7.78 -11.21 5.24
CA LEU A 100 6.92 -10.08 4.91
C LEU A 100 5.48 -10.53 4.63
N GLY A 101 4.55 -10.18 5.52
CA GLY A 101 3.14 -10.57 5.46
C GLY A 101 2.74 -11.64 6.47
N LYS A 102 3.69 -12.21 7.22
CA LYS A 102 3.36 -12.95 8.45
C LYS A 102 2.89 -11.96 9.54
N PRO A 103 1.92 -12.33 10.38
CA PRO A 103 1.59 -11.54 11.56
C PRO A 103 2.87 -11.32 12.38
N ILE A 104 3.06 -10.12 12.91
CA ILE A 104 4.14 -9.87 13.87
C ILE A 104 3.78 -10.65 15.14
N THR A 105 4.18 -11.92 15.22
CA THR A 105 4.14 -12.68 16.46
C THR A 105 5.30 -12.22 17.33
N GLN A 106 5.14 -11.05 17.95
CA GLN A 106 5.98 -10.70 19.09
C GLN A 106 5.56 -11.61 20.25
N ALA A 107 6.39 -12.60 20.58
CA ALA A 107 6.31 -13.23 21.88
C ALA A 107 6.54 -12.14 22.95
N PRO A 108 5.75 -12.12 24.04
CA PRO A 108 5.95 -11.15 25.10
C PRO A 108 7.39 -11.27 25.61
N LYS A 109 8.13 -10.16 25.60
CA LYS A 109 9.42 -10.09 26.28
C LYS A 109 9.16 -10.38 27.77
N GLN A 110 9.81 -11.43 28.28
CA GLN A 110 9.89 -11.72 29.71
C GLN A 110 10.68 -10.64 30.44
#